data_AF-A0A9D4EY08-F1
#
_entry.id   AF-A0A9D4EY08-F1
#
_cell.length_a   1.000
_cell.length_b   1.000
_cell.length_c   1.000
_cell.angle_alpha   90.00
_cell.angle_beta   90.00
_cell.angle_gamma   90.00
#
_symmetry.space_group_name_H-M   'P 1'
#
loop_
_entity.id
_entity.type
_entity.pdbx_description
1 polymer ?
#
loop_
_entity_poly.entity_id
_entity_poly.type
_entity_poly.pdbx_seq_one_letter_code
_entity_poly.pdbx_strand_id
1 'polypeptide(L)'
;RDSKDRDKFEKRIFEELMKMYESNSFYYCRTYDITRSVQRQCVQYSQEGRPLWQQCDSRFFWNMHMLQEIIETQKTIADPDLADFWIVPVIQGSVDIQECVLDFTDLGLDLSPMTLQGQGQSSKDPIKYTMTLISRRSRHRAGTRSKKRGLDETGACANYVETEQIIEFNHHRVSFVQVRGSIPVFWSQTGVKYRPPPKLDKAYTD
;
A
#
# COMPACT_ATOMS: atom_id res chain seq x y z
N ARG A 1 10.63 -5.56 -42.02
CA ARG A 1 9.27 -5.31 -41.46
C ARG A 1 9.34 -5.33 -39.94
N ASP A 2 10.05 -6.31 -39.38
CA ASP A 2 10.26 -6.53 -37.93
C ASP A 2 10.80 -5.33 -37.14
N SER A 3 11.72 -4.53 -37.68
CA SER A 3 12.22 -3.34 -36.97
C SER A 3 11.14 -2.27 -36.75
N LYS A 4 10.30 -1.99 -37.75
CA LYS A 4 9.21 -1.02 -37.61
C LYS A 4 8.12 -1.50 -36.65
N ASP A 5 7.89 -2.81 -36.58
CA ASP A 5 6.90 -3.38 -35.68
C ASP A 5 7.42 -3.43 -34.23
N ARG A 6 8.72 -3.67 -34.04
CA ARG A 6 9.41 -3.52 -32.75
C ARG A 6 9.33 -2.08 -32.24
N ASP A 7 9.68 -1.10 -33.06
CA ASP A 7 9.67 0.31 -32.66
C ASP A 7 8.25 0.79 -32.29
N LYS A 8 7.23 0.32 -33.02
CA LYS A 8 5.82 0.58 -32.66
C LYS A 8 5.43 -0.06 -31.34
N PHE A 9 5.89 -1.29 -31.07
CA PHE A 9 5.62 -1.98 -29.81
C PHE A 9 6.28 -1.27 -28.64
N GLU A 10 7.56 -0.91 -28.76
CA GLU A 10 8.31 -0.14 -27.74
C GLU A 10 7.63 1.19 -27.45
N LYS A 11 7.26 1.94 -28.50
CA LYS A 11 6.52 3.20 -28.35
C LYS A 11 5.21 3.02 -27.58
N ARG A 12 4.46 1.95 -27.87
CA ARG A 12 3.20 1.65 -27.16
C ARG A 12 3.45 1.34 -25.68
N ILE A 13 4.46 0.53 -25.37
CA ILE A 13 4.81 0.22 -23.97
C ILE A 13 5.21 1.49 -23.22
N PHE A 14 6.01 2.34 -23.85
CA PHE A 14 6.41 3.63 -23.29
C PHE A 14 5.20 4.53 -23.00
N GLU A 15 4.27 4.68 -23.95
CA GLU A 15 3.07 5.49 -23.76
C GLU A 15 2.18 4.97 -22.61
N GLU A 16 1.99 3.66 -22.50
CA GLU A 16 1.20 3.07 -21.41
C GLU A 16 1.88 3.22 -20.04
N LEU A 17 3.22 3.15 -20.01
CA LEU A 17 4.01 3.39 -18.82
C LEU A 17 3.92 4.85 -18.37
N MET A 18 4.01 5.80 -19.30
CA MET A 18 3.86 7.23 -19.00
C MET A 18 2.47 7.55 -18.46
N LYS A 19 1.41 7.03 -19.09
CA LYS A 19 0.02 7.19 -18.57
C LYS A 19 -0.14 6.67 -17.14
N MET A 20 0.54 5.58 -16.81
CA MET A 20 0.50 5.02 -15.46
C MET A 20 1.16 5.99 -14.46
N TYR A 21 2.29 6.63 -14.79
CA TYR A 21 2.93 7.60 -13.91
C TYR A 21 2.15 8.91 -13.75
N GLU A 22 1.43 9.32 -14.80
CA GLU A 22 0.53 10.49 -14.75
C GLU A 22 -0.70 10.29 -13.87
N SER A 23 -0.97 9.06 -13.42
CA SER A 23 -2.16 8.73 -12.60
C SER A 23 -2.11 9.22 -11.14
N ASN A 24 -1.05 9.92 -10.71
CA ASN A 24 -0.84 10.40 -9.33
C ASN A 24 -1.07 9.31 -8.26
N SER A 25 -0.75 8.06 -8.59
CA SER A 25 -1.05 6.90 -7.75
C SER A 25 0.20 6.33 -7.06
N PHE A 26 1.32 7.05 -7.05
CA PHE A 26 2.59 6.59 -6.50
C PHE A 26 3.08 7.50 -5.38
N TYR A 27 3.42 6.89 -4.24
CA TYR A 27 3.81 7.60 -3.03
C TYR A 27 5.05 6.94 -2.43
N TYR A 28 5.90 7.74 -1.80
CA TYR A 28 7.08 7.28 -1.08
C TYR A 28 7.33 8.18 0.12
N CYS A 29 8.06 7.67 1.10
CA CYS A 29 8.57 8.46 2.21
C CYS A 29 9.96 7.94 2.57
N ARG A 30 10.90 8.86 2.83
CA ARG A 30 12.29 8.51 3.18
C ARG A 30 12.48 8.26 4.67
N THR A 31 11.56 8.72 5.50
CA THR A 31 11.67 8.69 6.96
C THR A 31 10.65 7.77 7.62
N TYR A 32 9.61 7.36 6.88
CA TYR A 32 8.53 6.51 7.39
C TYR A 32 8.20 5.40 6.40
N ASP A 33 8.01 4.19 6.91
CA ASP A 33 7.64 3.05 6.09
C ASP A 33 6.13 3.03 5.79
N ILE A 34 5.75 3.50 4.61
CA ILE A 34 4.35 3.49 4.15
C ILE A 34 3.89 2.14 3.58
N THR A 35 4.78 1.14 3.50
CA THR A 35 4.45 -0.22 3.01
C THR A 35 3.84 -1.09 4.12
N ARG A 36 4.19 -0.84 5.38
CA ARG A 36 3.67 -1.56 6.56
C ARG A 36 2.63 -0.74 7.31
N SER A 37 1.68 -1.43 7.93
CA SER A 37 0.79 -0.77 8.89
C SER A 37 1.51 -0.38 10.17
N VAL A 38 0.97 0.61 10.88
CA VAL A 38 1.46 1.01 12.21
C VAL A 38 1.55 -0.21 13.12
N GLN A 39 0.54 -1.08 13.12
CA GLN A 39 0.57 -2.33 13.89
C GLN A 39 1.75 -3.23 13.51
N ARG A 40 2.02 -3.42 12.21
CA ARG A 40 3.16 -4.26 11.75
C ARG A 40 4.52 -3.64 12.11
N GLN A 41 4.60 -2.31 12.11
CA GLN A 41 5.81 -1.60 12.53
C GLN A 41 6.05 -1.76 14.04
N CYS A 42 5.00 -1.70 14.87
CA CYS A 42 5.13 -1.88 16.32
C CYS A 42 5.52 -3.31 16.74
N VAL A 43 5.08 -4.35 16.02
CA VAL A 43 5.38 -5.74 16.39
C VAL A 43 6.84 -6.12 16.09
N GLN A 44 7.47 -5.47 15.11
CA GLN A 44 8.85 -5.78 14.70
C GLN A 44 9.88 -4.89 15.42
N TYR A 45 10.02 -5.06 16.74
CA TYR A 45 11.09 -4.42 17.53
C TYR A 45 12.50 -4.88 17.12
N SER A 46 12.66 -6.04 16.48
CA SER A 46 13.96 -6.67 16.23
C SER A 46 14.71 -6.21 14.96
N GLN A 47 14.25 -5.13 14.31
CA GLN A 47 14.80 -4.64 13.03
C GLN A 47 15.47 -3.25 13.16
N GLU A 48 15.78 -2.83 14.38
CA GLU A 48 16.55 -1.62 14.62
C GLU A 48 17.91 -1.69 13.90
N GLY A 49 18.22 -0.66 13.12
CA GLY A 49 19.48 -0.52 12.38
C GLY A 49 19.47 -0.99 10.93
N ARG A 50 18.42 -1.65 10.42
CA ARG A 50 18.33 -1.98 8.99
C ARG A 50 17.78 -0.82 8.16
N PRO A 51 18.18 -0.65 6.89
CA PRO A 51 17.58 0.35 6.00
C PRO A 51 16.11 0.03 5.72
N LEU A 52 15.30 1.08 5.46
CA LEU A 52 13.85 0.97 5.27
C LEU A 52 13.44 -0.06 4.22
N TRP A 53 14.18 -0.16 3.12
CA TRP A 53 13.87 -1.08 2.03
C TRP A 53 14.02 -2.56 2.41
N GLN A 54 14.82 -2.89 3.44
CA GLN A 54 14.93 -4.26 3.97
C GLN A 54 13.82 -4.59 4.96
N GLN A 55 13.19 -3.58 5.55
CA GLN A 55 12.11 -3.76 6.52
C GLN A 55 10.71 -3.72 5.89
N CYS A 56 10.62 -3.22 4.65
CA CYS A 56 9.36 -2.96 3.99
C CYS A 56 8.56 -4.24 3.70
N ASP A 57 7.25 -4.09 3.57
CA ASP A 57 6.36 -5.15 3.13
C ASP A 57 6.49 -5.32 1.61
N SER A 58 7.11 -6.42 1.19
CA SER A 58 7.37 -6.73 -0.22
C SER A 58 6.10 -6.80 -1.08
N ARG A 59 4.93 -6.99 -0.47
CA ARG A 59 3.64 -6.95 -1.17
C ARG A 59 3.37 -5.56 -1.75
N PHE A 60 3.86 -4.50 -1.10
CA PHE A 60 3.58 -3.10 -1.44
C PHE A 60 4.78 -2.34 -1.98
N PHE A 61 5.97 -2.95 -2.04
CA PHE A 61 7.17 -2.37 -2.66
C PHE A 61 7.10 -2.44 -4.19
N TRP A 62 6.38 -1.49 -4.79
CA TRP A 62 5.98 -1.53 -6.20
C TRP A 62 7.17 -1.54 -7.17
N ASN A 63 8.14 -0.65 -6.97
CA ASN A 63 9.34 -0.51 -7.81
C ASN A 63 10.47 -1.51 -7.48
N MET A 64 10.22 -2.52 -6.64
CA MET A 64 11.25 -3.47 -6.21
C MET A 64 11.95 -4.16 -7.40
N HIS A 65 11.20 -4.53 -8.44
CA HIS A 65 11.78 -5.17 -9.65
C HIS A 65 12.66 -4.19 -10.45
N MET A 66 12.34 -2.89 -10.45
CA MET A 66 13.14 -1.88 -11.14
C MET A 66 14.49 -1.66 -10.44
N LEU A 67 14.54 -1.91 -9.13
CA LEU A 67 15.73 -1.76 -8.30
C LEU A 67 16.51 -3.07 -8.14
N GLN A 68 16.11 -4.15 -8.82
CA GLN A 68 16.68 -5.47 -8.61
C GLN A 68 18.18 -5.52 -8.86
N GLU A 69 18.66 -4.92 -9.95
CA GLU A 69 20.09 -4.88 -10.28
C GLU A 69 20.90 -4.14 -9.20
N ILE A 70 20.37 -3.04 -8.67
CA ILE A 70 21.01 -2.28 -7.58
C ILE A 70 21.07 -3.12 -6.31
N ILE A 71 19.96 -3.78 -5.94
CA ILE A 71 19.86 -4.64 -4.76
C ILE A 71 20.79 -5.85 -4.88
N GLU A 72 20.92 -6.45 -6.06
CA GLU A 72 21.79 -7.60 -6.29
C GLU A 72 23.26 -7.21 -6.31
N THR A 73 23.60 -6.08 -6.93
CA THR A 73 24.96 -5.55 -6.94
C THR A 73 25.43 -5.20 -5.53
N GLN A 74 24.56 -4.62 -4.69
CA GLN A 74 24.91 -4.31 -3.30
C GLN A 74 25.33 -5.55 -2.49
N LYS A 75 24.79 -6.73 -2.81
CA LYS A 75 25.14 -7.98 -2.10
C LYS A 75 26.54 -8.50 -2.43
N THR A 76 27.16 -8.04 -3.53
CA THR A 76 28.45 -8.54 -4.01
C THR A 76 29.60 -7.57 -3.80
N ILE A 77 29.31 -6.28 -3.62
CA ILE A 77 30.32 -5.25 -3.35
C ILE A 77 30.84 -5.31 -1.90
N ALA A 78 32.04 -4.77 -1.70
CA ALA A 78 32.71 -4.78 -0.38
C ALA A 78 32.02 -3.89 0.67
N ASP A 79 31.31 -2.84 0.22
CA ASP A 79 30.53 -1.95 1.09
C ASP A 79 29.03 -2.30 0.97
N PRO A 80 28.47 -3.05 1.93
CA PRO A 80 27.11 -3.57 1.85
C PRO A 80 26.02 -2.51 2.02
N ASP A 81 26.37 -1.26 2.38
CA ASP A 81 25.40 -0.19 2.68
C ASP A 81 25.41 0.92 1.61
N LEU A 82 26.32 0.84 0.63
CA LEU A 82 26.57 1.90 -0.36
C LEU A 82 25.33 2.35 -1.13
N ALA A 83 24.44 1.43 -1.49
CA ALA A 83 23.26 1.75 -2.29
C ALA A 83 21.97 1.95 -1.47
N ASP A 84 22.02 1.83 -0.14
CA ASP A 84 20.84 1.94 0.73
C ASP A 84 20.07 3.24 0.54
N PHE A 85 20.80 4.35 0.35
CA PHE A 85 20.22 5.67 0.12
C PHE A 85 19.42 5.77 -1.19
N TRP A 86 19.77 4.95 -2.18
CA TRP A 86 19.16 4.93 -3.51
C TRP A 86 17.95 3.98 -3.59
N ILE A 87 17.86 3.02 -2.67
CA ILE A 87 16.78 2.03 -2.64
C ILE A 87 15.61 2.60 -1.82
N VAL A 88 14.68 3.27 -2.51
CA VAL A 88 13.50 3.88 -1.88
C VAL A 88 12.22 3.10 -2.27
N PRO A 89 11.50 2.52 -1.29
CA PRO A 89 10.21 1.89 -1.54
C PRO A 89 9.14 2.87 -1.98
N VAL A 90 8.52 2.58 -3.11
CA VAL A 90 7.34 3.28 -3.64
C VAL A 90 6.13 2.38 -3.51
N ILE A 91 5.03 2.90 -2.97
CA ILE A 91 3.72 2.21 -2.99
C ILE A 91 2.90 2.69 -4.18
N GLN A 92 2.02 1.83 -4.67
CA GLN A 92 0.93 2.23 -5.56
C GLN A 92 -0.38 2.31 -4.75
N GLY A 93 -1.12 3.42 -4.85
CA GLY A 93 -2.40 3.59 -4.18
C GLY A 93 -2.71 5.07 -3.93
N SER A 94 -3.05 5.44 -2.69
CA SER A 94 -3.36 6.81 -2.30
C SER A 94 -2.84 7.10 -0.89
N VAL A 95 -2.42 8.34 -0.64
CA VAL A 95 -2.13 8.87 0.68
C VAL A 95 -2.80 10.22 0.79
N ASP A 96 -3.59 10.40 1.84
CA ASP A 96 -4.22 11.67 2.17
C ASP A 96 -4.02 11.96 3.66
N ILE A 97 -3.73 13.22 3.98
CA ILE A 97 -3.43 13.66 5.35
C ILE A 97 -4.16 14.98 5.55
N GLN A 98 -5.03 15.01 6.56
CA GLN A 98 -5.88 16.14 6.85
C GLN A 98 -5.87 16.45 8.34
N GLU A 99 -5.70 17.73 8.67
CA GLU A 99 -6.01 18.23 10.01
C GLU A 99 -7.53 18.34 10.14
N CYS A 100 -8.06 17.71 11.18
CA CYS A 100 -9.48 17.64 11.48
C CYS A 100 -9.77 18.30 12.83
N VAL A 101 -10.99 18.83 12.96
CA VAL A 101 -11.48 19.46 14.17
C VAL A 101 -12.77 18.76 14.57
N LEU A 102 -12.82 18.21 15.78
CA LEU A 102 -14.01 17.63 16.38
C LEU A 102 -14.60 18.65 17.36
N ASP A 103 -15.74 19.22 16.97
CA ASP A 103 -16.54 20.07 17.84
C ASP A 103 -17.67 19.25 18.46
N PHE A 104 -17.72 19.18 19.78
CA PHE A 104 -18.74 18.43 20.51
C PHE A 104 -20.07 19.19 20.61
N THR A 105 -20.08 20.49 20.31
CA THR A 105 -21.31 21.29 20.38
C THR A 105 -22.33 20.88 19.31
N ASP A 106 -21.85 20.41 18.14
CA ASP A 106 -22.70 20.01 17.00
C ASP A 106 -23.30 18.59 17.14
N LEU A 107 -22.75 17.75 18.02
CA LEU A 107 -23.18 16.36 18.14
C LEU A 107 -24.36 16.15 19.10
N GLY A 108 -24.79 17.19 19.83
CA GLY A 108 -25.89 17.12 20.79
C GLY A 108 -25.68 16.10 21.93
N LEU A 109 -24.46 15.55 22.04
CA LEU A 109 -24.07 14.65 23.11
C LEU A 109 -23.42 15.51 24.20
N ASP A 110 -24.03 15.57 25.39
CA ASP A 110 -23.41 16.13 26.59
C ASP A 110 -22.32 15.16 27.09
N LEU A 111 -21.27 15.02 26.28
CA LEU A 111 -20.02 14.36 26.65
C LEU A 111 -19.11 15.41 27.28
N SER A 112 -19.62 16.11 28.30
CA SER A 112 -18.75 16.85 29.21
C SER A 112 -17.59 15.92 29.57
N PRO A 113 -16.37 16.20 29.09
CA PRO A 113 -15.31 15.22 29.00
C PRO A 113 -15.10 14.66 30.40
N MET A 114 -15.24 13.34 30.56
CA MET A 114 -14.70 12.65 31.73
C MET A 114 -13.25 13.11 31.82
N THR A 115 -13.01 13.90 32.85
CA THR A 115 -11.93 14.88 32.95
C THR A 115 -10.60 14.25 32.56
N LEU A 116 -10.05 14.61 31.40
CA LEU A 116 -8.61 14.49 31.14
C LEU A 116 -7.92 15.49 32.08
N GLN A 117 -7.83 15.14 33.36
CA GLN A 117 -7.08 15.90 34.36
C GLN A 117 -5.60 15.85 33.97
N GLY A 118 -5.10 16.93 33.38
CA GLY A 118 -3.66 17.04 33.10
C GLY A 118 -3.20 18.31 32.40
N GLN A 119 -4.03 18.96 31.57
CA GLN A 119 -3.62 20.18 30.86
C GLN A 119 -4.82 21.13 30.77
N GLY A 120 -4.61 22.42 31.02
CA GLY A 120 -5.64 23.45 31.21
C GLY A 120 -6.46 23.81 29.97
N GLN A 121 -6.98 22.83 29.23
CA GLN A 121 -8.00 23.01 28.19
C GLN A 121 -9.38 23.00 28.85
N SER A 122 -10.20 23.99 28.49
CA SER A 122 -11.56 24.08 28.98
C SER A 122 -12.39 22.96 28.35
N SER A 123 -13.39 22.43 29.05
CA SER A 123 -14.23 21.32 28.60
C SER A 123 -15.02 21.56 27.30
N LYS A 124 -14.89 22.74 26.68
CA LYS A 124 -15.61 23.19 25.48
C LYS A 124 -14.69 23.49 24.28
N ASP A 125 -13.37 23.37 24.43
CA ASP A 125 -12.47 23.66 23.32
C ASP A 125 -12.53 22.53 22.28
N PRO A 126 -12.61 22.84 20.97
CA PRO A 126 -12.71 21.83 19.93
C PRO A 126 -11.41 21.01 19.86
N ILE A 127 -11.54 19.69 19.71
CA ILE A 127 -10.41 18.77 19.65
C ILE A 127 -9.82 18.78 18.24
N LYS A 128 -8.54 19.12 18.12
CA LYS A 128 -7.80 19.06 16.85
C LYS A 128 -7.01 17.76 16.77
N TYR A 129 -7.13 17.03 15.66
CA TYR A 129 -6.39 15.78 15.42
C TYR A 129 -6.01 15.66 13.94
N THR A 130 -4.97 14.89 13.65
CA THR A 130 -4.57 14.60 12.27
C THR A 130 -5.13 13.25 11.85
N MET A 131 -5.85 13.21 10.73
CA MET A 131 -6.31 11.99 10.09
C MET A 131 -5.46 11.72 8.86
N THR A 132 -4.85 10.52 8.82
CA THR A 132 -4.11 10.03 7.67
C THR A 132 -4.81 8.80 7.11
N LEU A 133 -5.09 8.79 5.81
CA LEU A 133 -5.67 7.66 5.10
C LEU A 133 -4.67 7.15 4.04
N ILE A 134 -4.18 5.92 4.22
CA ILE A 134 -3.22 5.30 3.32
C ILE A 134 -3.87 4.09 2.68
N SER A 135 -3.98 4.06 1.36
CA SER A 135 -4.32 2.85 0.61
C SER A 135 -3.10 2.39 -0.17
N ARG A 136 -2.73 1.12 0.00
CA ARG A 136 -1.59 0.49 -0.67
C ARG A 136 -2.06 -0.76 -1.41
N ARG A 137 -1.79 -0.82 -2.71
CA ARG A 137 -2.14 -1.93 -3.61
C ARG A 137 -0.98 -2.90 -3.70
N SER A 138 -1.26 -4.19 -3.57
CA SER A 138 -0.24 -5.20 -3.74
C SER A 138 0.25 -5.27 -5.19
N ARG A 139 1.56 -5.41 -5.36
CA ARG A 139 2.19 -5.69 -6.66
C ARG A 139 1.93 -7.12 -7.14
N HIS A 140 1.62 -8.04 -6.23
CA HIS A 140 1.34 -9.43 -6.58
C HIS A 140 0.00 -9.57 -7.29
N ARG A 141 -0.01 -10.38 -8.35
CA ARG A 141 -1.20 -10.75 -9.13
C ARG A 141 -2.09 -9.53 -9.50
N ALA A 142 -1.46 -8.38 -9.72
CA ALA A 142 -2.13 -7.17 -10.19
C ALA A 142 -2.61 -7.36 -11.64
N GLY A 143 -3.83 -6.93 -11.94
CA GLY A 143 -4.34 -6.98 -13.30
C GLY A 143 -5.82 -6.65 -13.39
N THR A 144 -6.31 -6.52 -14.62
CA THR A 144 -7.71 -6.17 -14.85
C THR A 144 -8.64 -7.26 -14.32
N ARG A 145 -9.81 -6.85 -13.84
CA ARG A 145 -10.84 -7.74 -13.25
C ARG A 145 -11.25 -8.90 -14.17
N SER A 146 -11.14 -8.71 -15.49
CA SER A 146 -11.47 -9.75 -16.48
C SER A 146 -10.33 -10.75 -16.72
N LYS A 147 -9.10 -10.45 -16.26
CA LYS A 147 -7.91 -11.27 -16.50
C LYS A 147 -7.30 -11.89 -15.23
N LYS A 148 -7.47 -11.26 -14.07
CA LYS A 148 -6.88 -11.73 -12.79
C LYS A 148 -7.94 -11.80 -11.70
N ARG A 149 -8.18 -13.00 -11.20
CA ARG A 149 -9.10 -13.36 -10.11
C ARG A 149 -8.51 -14.48 -9.26
N GLY A 150 -9.05 -14.62 -8.06
CA GLY A 150 -8.66 -15.68 -7.14
C GLY A 150 -7.24 -15.58 -6.63
N LEU A 151 -6.77 -16.70 -6.11
CA LEU A 151 -5.39 -16.91 -5.66
C LEU A 151 -4.48 -17.32 -6.83
N ASP A 152 -3.18 -17.08 -6.67
CA ASP A 152 -2.14 -17.85 -7.36
C ASP A 152 -1.65 -19.03 -6.51
N GLU A 153 -0.72 -19.80 -7.08
CA GLU A 153 -0.06 -20.96 -6.46
C GLU A 153 0.68 -20.60 -5.16
N THR A 154 1.12 -19.34 -5.02
CA THR A 154 1.77 -18.85 -3.80
C THR A 154 0.78 -18.39 -2.72
N GLY A 155 -0.53 -18.44 -3.01
CA GLY A 155 -1.59 -17.93 -2.12
C GLY A 155 -1.78 -16.41 -2.18
N ALA A 156 -1.18 -15.71 -3.15
CA ALA A 156 -1.38 -14.28 -3.30
C ALA A 156 -2.70 -13.99 -4.03
N CYS A 157 -3.55 -13.21 -3.37
CA CYS A 157 -4.86 -12.87 -3.89
C CYS A 157 -4.78 -11.73 -4.93
N ALA A 158 -5.46 -11.91 -6.06
CA ALA A 158 -5.52 -10.88 -7.10
C ALA A 158 -6.16 -9.58 -6.59
N ASN A 159 -5.55 -8.45 -6.94
CA ASN A 159 -6.01 -7.10 -6.59
C ASN A 159 -6.19 -6.86 -5.08
N TYR A 160 -5.27 -7.43 -4.28
CA TYR A 160 -5.20 -7.16 -2.84
C TYR A 160 -4.81 -5.70 -2.56
N VAL A 161 -5.51 -5.06 -1.63
CA VAL A 161 -5.32 -3.68 -1.17
C VAL A 161 -5.50 -3.66 0.34
N GLU A 162 -4.63 -2.90 1.01
CA GLU A 162 -4.84 -2.49 2.41
C GLU A 162 -5.15 -0.99 2.44
N THR A 163 -6.20 -0.61 3.15
CA THR A 163 -6.53 0.76 3.47
C THR A 163 -6.41 0.93 4.98
N GLU A 164 -5.57 1.87 5.40
CA GLU A 164 -5.26 2.14 6.80
C GLU A 164 -5.64 3.57 7.14
N GLN A 165 -6.48 3.71 8.14
CA GLN A 165 -6.82 4.97 8.77
C GLN A 165 -5.99 5.14 10.03
N ILE A 166 -5.26 6.25 10.12
CA ILE A 166 -4.43 6.61 11.25
C ILE A 166 -4.97 7.92 11.83
N ILE A 167 -5.21 7.95 13.14
CA ILE A 167 -5.59 9.15 13.88
C ILE A 167 -4.46 9.48 14.86
N GLU A 168 -3.97 10.71 14.79
CA GLU A 168 -2.93 11.25 15.67
C GLU A 168 -3.51 12.41 16.47
N PHE A 169 -3.48 12.29 17.79
CA PHE A 169 -3.96 13.29 18.74
C PHE A 169 -3.01 13.37 19.93
N ASN A 170 -2.38 14.53 20.13
CA ASN A 170 -1.32 14.72 21.14
C ASN A 170 -0.22 13.65 21.02
N HIS A 171 -0.07 12.80 22.03
CA HIS A 171 0.88 11.68 22.07
C HIS A 171 0.26 10.33 21.71
N HIS A 172 -1.02 10.32 21.34
CA HIS A 172 -1.75 9.11 21.00
C HIS A 172 -1.82 8.93 19.49
N ARG A 173 -1.56 7.70 19.05
CA ARG A 173 -1.68 7.28 17.66
C ARG A 173 -2.48 6.00 17.61
N VAL A 174 -3.56 6.01 16.83
CA VAL A 174 -4.42 4.85 16.61
C VAL A 174 -4.40 4.51 15.13
N SER A 175 -4.33 3.22 14.80
CA SER A 175 -4.39 2.73 13.42
C SER A 175 -5.48 1.68 13.29
N PHE A 176 -6.25 1.77 12.20
CA PHE A 176 -7.27 0.82 11.81
C PHE A 176 -7.06 0.41 10.35
N VAL A 177 -6.89 -0.89 10.10
CA VAL A 177 -6.62 -1.43 8.78
C VAL A 177 -7.81 -2.22 8.27
N GLN A 178 -8.24 -1.93 7.05
CA GLN A 178 -9.19 -2.72 6.27
C GLN A 178 -8.49 -3.32 5.06
N VAL A 179 -8.93 -4.52 4.66
CA VAL A 179 -8.37 -5.22 3.51
C VAL A 179 -9.45 -5.48 2.46
N ARG A 180 -9.06 -5.40 1.19
CA ARG A 180 -9.91 -5.74 0.05
C ARG A 180 -9.10 -6.57 -0.93
N GLY A 181 -9.69 -7.59 -1.53
CA GLY A 181 -9.05 -8.38 -2.56
C GLY A 181 -10.05 -9.22 -3.33
N SER A 182 -9.58 -10.04 -4.26
CA SER A 182 -10.41 -11.11 -4.84
C SER A 182 -10.82 -12.13 -3.76
N ILE A 183 -11.84 -12.92 -4.05
CA ILE A 183 -12.20 -14.05 -3.18
C ILE A 183 -11.03 -15.04 -3.18
N PRO A 184 -10.52 -15.48 -2.01
CA PRO A 184 -9.30 -16.27 -1.88
C PRO A 184 -9.55 -17.75 -2.18
N VAL A 185 -9.96 -18.04 -3.41
CA VAL A 185 -10.11 -19.39 -3.96
C VAL A 185 -9.48 -19.45 -5.34
N PHE A 186 -9.23 -20.64 -5.88
CA PHE A 186 -8.84 -20.78 -7.28
C PHE A 186 -10.10 -20.65 -8.14
N TRP A 187 -10.21 -19.54 -8.88
CA TRP A 187 -11.37 -19.33 -9.74
C TRP A 187 -11.08 -18.43 -10.92
N SER A 188 -11.81 -18.72 -11.99
CA SER A 188 -11.78 -18.00 -13.23
C SER A 188 -13.19 -17.60 -13.67
N GLN A 189 -13.27 -16.52 -14.43
CA GLN A 189 -14.52 -16.08 -15.04
C GLN A 189 -14.20 -15.67 -16.49
N THR A 190 -14.30 -16.64 -17.39
CA THR A 190 -13.97 -16.46 -18.80
C THR A 190 -15.23 -16.29 -19.65
N GLY A 191 -15.16 -15.42 -20.65
CA GLY A 191 -16.23 -15.20 -21.62
C GLY A 191 -16.63 -13.73 -21.78
N VAL A 192 -17.06 -13.39 -22.99
CA VAL A 192 -17.60 -12.06 -23.36
C VAL A 192 -19.12 -11.98 -23.10
N LYS A 193 -19.73 -13.10 -22.66
CA LYS A 193 -21.17 -13.18 -22.37
C LYS A 193 -21.54 -12.30 -21.17
N TYR A 194 -22.75 -11.73 -21.19
CA TYR A 194 -23.30 -11.01 -20.04
C TYR A 194 -23.44 -11.97 -18.84
N ARG A 195 -22.71 -11.68 -17.75
CA ARG A 195 -22.61 -12.49 -16.51
C ARG A 195 -22.16 -13.94 -16.73
N PRO A 196 -20.89 -14.19 -17.13
CA PRO A 196 -20.37 -15.55 -17.21
C PRO A 196 -20.42 -16.19 -15.80
N PRO A 197 -20.86 -17.44 -15.63
CA PRO A 197 -20.81 -18.08 -14.31
C PRO A 197 -19.35 -18.22 -13.85
N PRO A 198 -19.04 -17.95 -12.58
CA PRO A 198 -17.71 -18.20 -12.04
C PRO A 198 -17.43 -19.71 -12.07
N LYS A 199 -16.21 -20.09 -12.43
CA LYS A 199 -15.73 -21.46 -12.39
C LYS A 199 -14.74 -21.58 -11.26
N LEU A 200 -15.02 -22.49 -10.32
CA LEU A 200 -14.04 -22.91 -9.33
C LEU A 200 -13.08 -23.86 -10.02
N ASP A 201 -11.81 -23.51 -10.00
CA ASP A 201 -10.75 -24.35 -10.54
C ASP A 201 -10.33 -25.30 -9.41
N LYS A 202 -10.11 -26.58 -9.73
CA LYS A 202 -9.47 -27.49 -8.76
C LYS A 202 -8.06 -26.94 -8.50
N ALA A 203 -7.59 -27.03 -7.25
CA ALA A 203 -6.18 -26.74 -6.95
C ALA A 203 -5.29 -27.49 -7.94
N TYR A 204 -4.15 -26.89 -8.33
CA TYR A 204 -3.18 -27.56 -9.19
C TYR A 204 -2.88 -28.94 -8.58
N THR A 205 -3.30 -29.98 -9.29
CA THR A 205 -2.76 -31.32 -9.12
C THR A 205 -1.49 -31.33 -9.94
N ASP A 206 -0.35 -31.52 -9.28
CA ASP A 206 0.94 -31.84 -9.93
C ASP A 206 0.79 -32.96 -10.96
#